data_AF-A0A3R9HSX7-F1
#
_entry.id   AF-A0A3R9HSX7-F1
#
_cell.length_a   1.000
_cell.length_b   1.000
_cell.length_c   1.000
_cell.angle_alpha   90.00
_cell.angle_beta   90.00
_cell.angle_gamma   90.00
#
_symmetry.space_group_name_H-M   'P 1'
#
loop_
_entity.id
_entity.type
_entity.pdbx_description
1 polymer ?
#
loop_
_entity_poly.entity_id
_entity_poly.type
_entity_poly.pdbx_seq_one_letter_code
_entity_poly.pdbx_strand_id
1 'polypeptide(L)'
;MKQIQVNYSSNYDSWQANKPTSKTFGTVEGKIGSRKGNIRVDAEPNSGKIQVQSGSGKAGYTLNEDIPYTQITDPQSARNWLDSISKLKKLSNYEKNQLVRFILRAAEFLRT
;
A
#
# COMPACT_ATOMS: atom_id res chain seq x y z
N MET A 1 33.03 -29.22 25.82
CA MET A 1 32.92 -28.29 24.67
C MET A 1 31.44 -28.02 24.44
N LYS A 2 30.96 -26.78 24.56
CA LYS A 2 29.56 -26.42 24.26
C LYS A 2 29.48 -26.01 22.79
N GLN A 3 28.78 -26.79 21.98
CA GLN A 3 28.44 -26.44 20.60
C GLN A 3 27.35 -25.37 20.65
N ILE A 4 27.70 -24.13 20.33
CA ILE A 4 26.71 -23.07 20.12
C ILE A 4 26.10 -23.34 18.75
N GLN A 5 24.91 -23.94 18.73
CA GLN A 5 24.08 -23.98 17.52
C GLN A 5 23.55 -22.56 17.26
N VAL A 6 24.15 -21.88 16.29
CA VAL A 6 23.65 -20.60 15.80
C VAL A 6 22.48 -20.91 14.86
N ASN A 7 21.25 -20.88 15.39
CA ASN A 7 20.02 -21.01 14.62
C ASN A 7 19.82 -19.76 13.76
N TYR A 8 20.35 -19.75 12.54
CA TYR A 8 20.04 -18.70 11.55
C TYR A 8 18.60 -18.81 11.01
N SER A 9 17.94 -19.97 11.14
CA SER A 9 16.58 -20.21 10.60
C SER A 9 15.44 -19.73 11.52
N SER A 10 15.61 -19.72 12.85
CA SER A 10 14.52 -19.40 13.77
C SER A 10 14.02 -17.96 13.67
N ASN A 11 14.88 -17.02 13.26
CA ASN A 11 14.50 -15.61 13.10
C ASN A 11 13.80 -15.34 11.76
N TYR A 12 14.18 -16.05 10.68
CA TYR A 12 13.55 -15.84 9.37
C TYR A 12 12.10 -16.35 9.38
N ASP A 13 11.88 -17.56 9.90
CA ASP A 13 10.53 -18.14 10.01
C ASP A 13 9.65 -17.36 10.99
N SER A 14 10.22 -16.89 12.11
CA SER A 14 9.52 -16.02 13.06
C SER A 14 9.19 -14.64 12.48
N TRP A 15 10.07 -14.07 11.63
CA TRP A 15 9.80 -12.81 10.94
C TRP A 15 8.71 -12.95 9.87
N GLN A 16 8.73 -14.03 9.08
CA GLN A 16 7.65 -14.36 8.14
C GLN A 16 6.31 -14.55 8.89
N ALA A 17 6.32 -15.24 10.03
CA ALA A 17 5.12 -15.49 10.84
C ALA A 17 4.55 -14.24 11.54
N ASN A 18 5.37 -13.21 11.77
CA ASN A 18 4.98 -11.99 12.50
C ASN A 18 4.82 -10.75 11.59
N LYS A 19 4.67 -10.92 10.28
CA LYS A 19 4.40 -9.78 9.38
C LYS A 19 3.09 -9.10 9.81
N PRO A 20 3.07 -7.75 9.94
CA PRO A 20 1.84 -7.04 10.27
C PRO A 20 0.79 -7.30 9.20
N THR A 21 -0.48 -7.41 9.57
CA THR A 21 -1.58 -7.63 8.62
C THR A 21 -1.73 -6.46 7.63
N SER A 22 -1.29 -5.27 8.03
CA SER A 22 -1.25 -4.08 7.18
C SER A 22 -0.13 -3.13 7.62
N LYS A 23 0.48 -2.41 6.67
CA LYS A 23 1.45 -1.34 6.92
C LYS A 23 1.16 -0.13 6.03
N THR A 24 0.93 1.03 6.65
CA THR A 24 0.70 2.30 5.94
C THR A 24 2.00 2.92 5.43
N PHE A 25 1.99 3.38 4.17
CA PHE A 25 3.13 4.05 3.53
C PHE A 25 2.94 5.56 3.37
N GLY A 26 1.72 6.04 3.50
CA GLY A 26 1.44 7.47 3.53
C GLY A 26 -0.03 7.80 3.34
N THR A 27 -0.34 9.08 3.54
CA THR A 27 -1.68 9.65 3.40
C THR A 27 -1.58 10.96 2.63
N VAL A 28 -2.49 11.16 1.68
CA VAL A 28 -2.67 12.42 0.93
C VAL A 28 -4.10 12.90 1.13
N GLU A 29 -4.31 14.18 1.38
CA GLU A 29 -5.65 14.77 1.33
C GLU A 29 -5.99 15.15 -0.11
N GLY A 30 -7.18 14.77 -0.59
CA GLY A 30 -7.61 15.12 -1.94
C GLY A 30 -9.08 14.85 -2.22
N LYS A 31 -9.50 15.05 -3.48
CA LYS A 31 -10.88 14.76 -3.91
C LYS A 31 -11.10 13.27 -4.14
N ILE A 32 -12.07 12.71 -3.41
CA ILE A 32 -12.64 11.38 -3.60
C ILE A 32 -14.07 11.56 -4.13
N GLY A 33 -14.25 11.38 -5.43
CA GLY A 33 -15.50 11.71 -6.13
C GLY A 33 -15.79 13.22 -6.06
N SER A 34 -16.85 13.61 -5.36
CA SER A 34 -17.19 15.03 -5.13
C SER A 34 -16.65 15.59 -3.80
N ARG A 35 -16.23 14.72 -2.88
CA ARG A 35 -15.88 15.08 -1.49
C ARG A 35 -14.38 15.20 -1.30
N LYS A 36 -13.95 15.98 -0.30
CA LYS A 36 -12.55 16.03 0.13
C LYS A 36 -12.34 14.98 1.23
N GLY A 37 -11.20 14.29 1.24
CA GLY A 37 -10.88 13.31 2.27
C GLY A 37 -9.44 12.82 2.20
N ASN A 38 -9.05 12.07 3.23
CA ASN A 38 -7.73 11.45 3.33
C ASN A 38 -7.71 10.15 2.53
N ILE A 39 -6.69 9.96 1.70
CA ILE A 39 -6.43 8.76 0.91
C ILE A 39 -5.15 8.15 1.45
N ARG A 40 -5.24 6.92 1.95
CA ARG A 40 -4.13 6.16 2.53
C ARG A 40 -3.69 5.07 1.56
N VAL A 41 -2.39 4.80 1.54
CA VAL A 41 -1.81 3.65 0.84
C VAL A 41 -1.25 2.68 1.87
N ASP A 42 -1.72 1.44 1.83
CA ASP A 42 -1.32 0.37 2.73
C ASP A 42 -0.79 -0.82 1.94
N ALA A 43 0.24 -1.47 2.46
CA ALA A 43 0.63 -2.80 2.03
C ALA A 43 -0.03 -3.83 2.94
N GLU A 44 -0.53 -4.93 2.36
CA GLU A 44 -1.10 -6.06 3.06
C GLU A 44 -0.26 -7.31 2.81
N PRO A 45 0.72 -7.62 3.68
CA PRO A 45 1.67 -8.72 3.47
C PRO A 45 1.04 -10.08 3.25
N ASN A 46 -0.03 -10.39 3.99
CA ASN A 46 -0.68 -11.69 3.92
C ASN A 46 -1.43 -11.92 2.60
N SER A 47 -1.95 -10.84 1.99
CA SER A 47 -2.69 -10.91 0.74
C SER A 47 -1.84 -10.57 -0.49
N GLY A 48 -0.63 -10.01 -0.30
CA GLY A 48 0.22 -9.53 -1.39
C GLY A 48 -0.41 -8.35 -2.14
N LYS A 49 -1.25 -7.56 -1.46
CA LYS A 49 -1.99 -6.46 -2.07
C LYS A 49 -1.53 -5.11 -1.55
N ILE A 50 -1.66 -4.12 -2.42
CA ILE A 50 -1.54 -2.70 -2.07
C ILE A 50 -2.95 -2.15 -2.08
N GLN A 51 -3.39 -1.60 -0.95
CA GLN A 51 -4.72 -1.01 -0.79
C GLN A 51 -4.63 0.51 -0.80
N VAL A 52 -5.45 1.15 -1.62
CA VAL A 52 -5.69 2.60 -1.64
C VAL A 52 -7.09 2.84 -1.09
N GLN A 53 -7.17 3.45 0.09
CA GLN A 53 -8.43 3.58 0.83
C GLN A 53 -8.65 4.95 1.46
N SER A 54 -9.91 5.29 1.74
CA SER A 54 -10.21 6.49 2.53
C SER A 54 -9.88 6.30 4.01
N GLY A 55 -9.06 7.18 4.58
CA GLY A 55 -8.52 7.04 5.94
C GLY A 55 -9.36 7.61 7.09
N SER A 56 -10.54 8.19 6.84
CA SER A 56 -11.26 9.00 7.84
C SER A 56 -12.40 8.30 8.59
N GLY A 57 -12.71 7.02 8.31
CA GLY A 57 -13.77 6.27 9.00
C GLY A 57 -15.18 6.88 8.90
N LYS A 58 -15.34 7.98 8.14
CA LYS A 58 -16.61 8.69 7.97
C LYS A 58 -17.51 7.88 7.06
N ALA A 59 -18.75 7.65 7.50
CA ALA A 59 -19.78 7.00 6.70
C ALA A 59 -19.93 7.70 5.32
N GLY A 60 -19.95 6.90 4.25
CA GLY A 60 -20.12 7.39 2.88
C GLY A 60 -18.84 7.79 2.14
N TYR A 61 -17.65 7.52 2.69
CA TYR A 61 -16.42 7.43 1.91
C TYR A 61 -16.23 5.97 1.48
N THR A 62 -16.19 5.71 0.17
CA THR A 62 -16.20 4.35 -0.40
C THR A 62 -14.92 4.01 -1.16
N LEU A 63 -13.86 4.80 -1.00
CA LEU A 63 -12.59 4.46 -1.62
C LEU A 63 -11.98 3.29 -0.86
N ASN A 64 -11.94 2.14 -1.51
CA ASN A 64 -11.29 0.94 -1.04
C ASN A 64 -10.97 0.10 -2.28
N GLU A 65 -9.83 0.39 -2.90
CA GLU A 65 -9.40 -0.25 -4.13
C GLU A 65 -8.06 -0.92 -3.86
N ASP A 66 -7.84 -2.11 -4.40
CA ASP A 66 -6.61 -2.86 -4.22
C ASP A 66 -6.03 -3.36 -5.54
N ILE A 67 -4.73 -3.60 -5.53
CA ILE A 67 -3.99 -4.19 -6.64
C ILE A 67 -2.92 -5.16 -6.11
N PRO A 68 -2.72 -6.32 -6.74
CA PRO A 68 -1.57 -7.18 -6.42
C PRO A 68 -0.26 -6.42 -6.65
N TYR A 69 0.69 -6.52 -5.71
CA TYR A 69 1.96 -5.79 -5.82
C TYR A 69 2.76 -6.16 -7.08
N THR A 70 2.54 -7.35 -7.62
CA THR A 70 3.18 -7.87 -8.83
C THR A 70 2.76 -7.11 -10.10
N GLN A 71 1.62 -6.40 -10.08
CA GLN A 71 1.19 -5.55 -11.19
C GLN A 71 1.79 -4.13 -11.14
N ILE A 72 2.46 -3.78 -10.03
CA ILE A 72 3.18 -2.51 -9.89
C ILE A 72 4.65 -2.72 -10.26
N THR A 73 4.96 -2.69 -11.55
CA THR A 73 6.31 -2.93 -12.07
C THR A 73 7.20 -1.69 -12.00
N ASP A 74 6.61 -0.51 -12.13
CA ASP A 74 7.30 0.78 -12.26
C ASP A 74 6.35 1.95 -11.91
N PRO A 75 6.82 3.21 -11.85
CA PRO A 75 5.95 4.36 -11.55
C PRO A 75 4.79 4.56 -12.52
N GLN A 76 4.94 4.18 -13.80
CA GLN A 76 3.89 4.34 -14.80
C GLN A 76 2.77 3.34 -14.61
N SER A 77 3.08 2.08 -14.26
CA SER A 77 2.07 1.06 -13.92
C SER A 77 1.21 1.49 -12.72
N ALA A 78 1.83 2.03 -11.67
CA ALA A 78 1.13 2.61 -10.52
C ALA A 78 0.24 3.79 -10.92
N ARG A 79 0.75 4.68 -11.79
CA ARG A 79 -0.01 5.83 -12.29
C ARG A 79 -1.21 5.41 -13.13
N ASN A 80 -1.04 4.44 -14.04
CA ASN A 80 -2.11 3.93 -14.89
C ASN A 80 -3.21 3.29 -14.06
N TRP A 81 -2.85 2.47 -13.07
CA TRP A 81 -3.82 1.90 -12.16
C TRP A 81 -4.55 2.98 -11.35
N LEU A 82 -3.82 3.95 -10.77
CA LEU A 82 -4.42 5.04 -10.02
C LEU A 82 -5.41 5.87 -10.87
N ASP A 83 -5.06 6.12 -12.13
CA ASP A 83 -5.91 6.85 -13.09
C ASP A 83 -7.14 6.04 -13.53
N SER A 84 -7.09 4.71 -13.44
CA SER A 84 -8.25 3.82 -13.69
C SER A 84 -9.34 3.91 -12.61
N ILE A 85 -8.98 4.38 -11.40
CA ILE A 85 -9.90 4.50 -10.28
C ILE A 85 -10.78 5.76 -10.48
N SER A 86 -12.02 5.54 -10.93
CA SER A 86 -12.97 6.62 -11.26
C SER A 86 -13.20 7.63 -10.12
N LYS A 87 -13.15 7.17 -8.85
CA LYS A 87 -13.29 8.01 -7.66
C LYS A 87 -12.13 8.99 -7.48
N LEU A 88 -10.95 8.71 -8.04
CA LEU A 88 -9.73 9.51 -7.89
C LEU A 88 -9.44 10.40 -9.09
N LYS A 89 -10.33 10.44 -10.09
CA LYS A 89 -10.15 11.23 -11.33
C LYS A 89 -9.94 12.73 -11.11
N LYS A 90 -10.43 13.27 -9.99
CA LYS A 90 -10.34 14.71 -9.65
C LYS A 90 -9.12 15.07 -8.81
N LEU A 91 -8.22 14.12 -8.55
CA LEU A 91 -6.92 14.43 -7.94
C LEU A 91 -6.05 15.24 -8.91
N SER A 92 -5.36 16.22 -8.37
CA SER A 92 -4.28 16.94 -9.04
C SER A 92 -3.09 16.02 -9.33
N ASN A 93 -2.22 16.44 -10.25
CA ASN A 93 -0.98 15.72 -10.53
C ASN A 93 -0.07 15.64 -9.30
N TYR A 94 -0.08 16.65 -8.43
CA TYR A 94 0.69 16.66 -7.19
C TYR A 94 0.24 15.51 -6.26
N GLU A 95 -1.06 15.42 -5.97
CA GLU A 95 -1.63 14.37 -5.12
C GLU A 95 -1.39 12.97 -5.72
N LYS A 96 -1.59 12.82 -7.04
CA LYS A 96 -1.34 11.55 -7.75
C LYS A 96 0.13 11.13 -7.64
N ASN A 97 1.07 12.06 -7.81
CA ASN A 97 2.49 11.75 -7.71
C ASN A 97 2.91 11.33 -6.30
N GLN A 98 2.29 11.89 -5.25
CA GLN A 98 2.52 11.42 -3.88
C GLN A 98 1.97 10.00 -3.67
N LEU A 99 0.76 9.71 -4.14
CA LEU A 99 0.17 8.36 -4.05
C LEU A 99 1.00 7.33 -4.81
N VAL A 100 1.48 7.65 -6.02
CA VAL A 100 2.39 6.77 -6.80
C VAL A 100 3.66 6.45 -6.01
N ARG A 101 4.28 7.44 -5.36
CA ARG A 101 5.46 7.21 -4.51
C ARG A 101 5.17 6.25 -3.35
N PHE A 102 4.01 6.36 -2.72
CA PHE A 102 3.61 5.46 -1.63
C PHE A 102 3.30 4.05 -2.13
N ILE A 103 2.62 3.93 -3.28
CA ILE A 103 2.33 2.63 -3.93
C ILE A 103 3.63 1.89 -4.27
N LEU A 104 4.64 2.58 -4.81
CA LEU A 104 5.94 1.97 -5.12
C LEU A 104 6.64 1.44 -3.88
N ARG A 105 6.69 2.23 -2.80
CA ARG A 105 7.29 1.79 -1.52
C ARG A 105 6.53 0.62 -0.90
N ALA A 106 5.20 0.61 -1.03
CA ALA A 106 4.38 -0.53 -0.61
C ALA A 106 4.71 -1.79 -1.43
N ALA A 107 4.86 -1.66 -2.75
CA ALA A 107 5.25 -2.76 -3.63
C ALA A 107 6.66 -3.30 -3.30
N GLU A 108 7.63 -2.42 -3.05
CA GLU A 108 8.98 -2.79 -2.61
C GLU A 108 8.96 -3.57 -1.30
N PHE A 109 8.18 -3.13 -0.32
CA PHE A 109 8.02 -3.83 0.95
C PHE A 109 7.38 -5.22 0.80
N LEU A 110 6.45 -5.41 -0.13
CA LEU A 110 5.80 -6.70 -0.35
C LEU A 110 6.67 -7.71 -1.10
N ARG A 111 7.78 -7.26 -1.72
CA ARG A 111 8.77 -8.14 -2.36
C ARG A 111 9.77 -8.78 -1.39
N THR A 112 9.81 -8.33 -0.14
CA THR A 112 10.74 -8.82 0.90
C THR A 112 10.17 -9.97 1.72
#